data_AF-A0A7W5SE53-F1
#
_entry.id   AF-A0A7W5SE53-F1
#
_cell.length_a   1.000
_cell.length_b   1.000
_cell.length_c   1.000
_cell.angle_alpha   90.00
_cell.angle_beta   90.00
_cell.angle_gamma   90.00
#
_symmetry.space_group_name_H-M   'P 1'
#
loop_
_entity.id
_entity.type
_entity.pdbx_description
1 polymer ?
#
loop_
_entity_poly.entity_id
_entity_poly.type
_entity_poly.pdbx_seq_one_letter_code
_entity_poly.pdbx_strand_id
1 'polypeptide(L)'
;MAATSLSDERQAAVPEALRRDDPFYEEDVDWALVLLAFAAEFRRLPTAGIELQVENARRSVRAWHPDRYAAFTGEEVPQTESHVLRRRAAYQAVIGEYASTSASGDWADWVPTGMVGVVFRRVASVDALGFARYAGNPIYGLVTKDRYADRSDVETFDSLGATQVESTAPITKEVAVL
;
A
#
# COMPACT_ATOMS: atom_id res chain seq x y z
N MET A 1 -1.63 -13.87 13.16
CA MET A 1 -0.49 -13.64 12.24
C MET A 1 0.50 -14.75 12.46
N ALA A 2 0.60 -15.69 11.52
CA ALA A 2 1.62 -16.73 11.56
C ALA A 2 2.81 -16.27 10.71
N ALA A 3 3.65 -15.39 11.25
CA ALA A 3 4.93 -15.07 10.61
C ALA A 3 5.78 -16.34 10.54
N THR A 4 6.40 -16.61 9.39
CA THR A 4 7.37 -17.70 9.29
C THR A 4 8.70 -17.19 9.82
N SER A 5 9.18 -17.79 10.92
CA SER A 5 10.49 -17.46 11.49
C SER A 5 11.56 -18.37 10.92
N LEU A 6 12.69 -17.79 10.47
CA LEU A 6 13.87 -18.54 10.06
C LEU A 6 14.80 -18.79 11.25
N SER A 7 15.54 -19.90 11.22
CA SER A 7 16.70 -20.08 12.10
C SER A 7 17.78 -19.06 11.76
N ASP A 8 18.67 -18.74 12.72
CA ASP A 8 19.78 -17.80 12.50
C ASP A 8 20.65 -18.19 11.31
N GLU A 9 20.93 -19.49 11.15
CA GLU A 9 21.68 -20.01 10.00
C GLU A 9 20.98 -19.72 8.68
N ARG A 10 19.66 -19.98 8.60
CA ARG A 10 18.88 -19.73 7.39
C ARG A 10 18.71 -18.24 7.12
N GLN A 11 18.55 -17.43 8.15
CA GLN A 11 18.50 -15.98 8.03
C GLN A 11 19.83 -15.42 7.50
N ALA A 12 20.97 -15.91 8.00
CA ALA A 12 22.29 -15.50 7.53
C ALA A 12 22.52 -15.86 6.06
N ALA A 13 21.93 -16.97 5.58
CA ALA A 13 22.02 -17.43 4.20
C ALA A 13 21.12 -16.66 3.21
N VAL A 14 20.16 -15.84 3.69
CA VAL A 14 19.33 -15.01 2.80
C VAL A 14 20.23 -13.95 2.13
N PRO A 15 20.19 -13.81 0.78
CA PRO A 15 20.90 -12.75 0.07
C PRO A 15 20.56 -11.37 0.62
N GLU A 16 21.55 -10.48 0.72
CA GLU A 16 21.40 -9.16 1.35
C GLU A 16 20.21 -8.36 0.80
N ALA A 17 20.03 -8.36 -0.52
CA ALA A 17 18.92 -7.67 -1.17
C ALA A 17 17.51 -8.14 -0.73
N LEU A 18 17.38 -9.39 -0.28
CA LEU A 18 16.10 -10.00 0.12
C LEU A 18 15.97 -10.14 1.65
N ARG A 19 17.07 -9.99 2.39
CA ARG A 19 17.14 -10.22 3.82
C ARG A 19 16.48 -9.08 4.60
N ARG A 20 15.72 -9.43 5.63
CA ARG A 20 15.18 -8.48 6.63
C ARG A 20 16.16 -8.32 7.80
N ASP A 21 15.99 -7.25 8.58
CA ASP A 21 16.80 -7.00 9.78
C ASP A 21 16.54 -8.04 10.88
N ASP A 22 15.33 -8.60 10.90
CA ASP A 22 14.89 -9.64 11.82
C ASP A 22 14.55 -10.95 11.07
N PRO A 23 14.51 -12.11 11.75
CA PRO A 23 14.25 -13.40 11.12
C PRO A 23 12.77 -13.69 10.88
N PHE A 24 11.86 -12.74 11.13
CA PHE A 24 10.43 -12.91 10.95
C PHE A 24 9.99 -12.33 9.60
N TYR A 25 9.46 -13.21 8.75
CA TYR A 25 8.86 -12.84 7.47
C TYR A 25 7.34 -12.94 7.60
N GLU A 26 6.69 -11.80 7.41
CA GLU A 26 5.24 -11.65 7.33
C GLU A 26 4.63 -12.60 6.27
N GLU A 27 3.47 -13.17 6.60
CA GLU A 27 2.84 -14.31 5.90
C GLU A 27 2.23 -13.94 4.55
N ASP A 28 1.77 -12.70 4.38
CA ASP A 28 1.08 -12.26 3.18
C ASP A 28 2.07 -11.83 2.08
N VAL A 29 3.18 -11.18 2.45
CA VAL A 29 4.10 -10.54 1.49
C VAL A 29 5.55 -11.01 1.65
N ASP A 30 6.12 -10.92 2.85
CA ASP A 30 7.57 -11.10 3.06
C ASP A 30 8.02 -12.57 2.88
N TRP A 31 7.14 -13.56 3.10
CA TRP A 31 7.41 -14.98 2.84
C TRP A 31 7.98 -15.22 1.43
N ALA A 32 7.54 -14.42 0.45
CA ALA A 32 7.96 -14.53 -0.93
C ALA A 32 9.45 -14.18 -1.14
N LEU A 33 10.04 -13.36 -0.27
CA LEU A 33 11.47 -13.06 -0.27
C LEU A 33 12.29 -14.33 -0.01
N VAL A 34 11.83 -15.16 0.94
CA VAL A 34 12.49 -16.42 1.31
C VAL A 34 12.38 -17.45 0.19
N LEU A 35 11.20 -17.63 -0.40
CA LEU A 35 11.06 -18.56 -1.53
C LEU A 35 11.88 -18.11 -2.74
N LEU A 36 11.95 -16.80 -3.01
CA LEU A 36 12.77 -16.29 -4.11
C LEU A 36 14.26 -16.51 -3.84
N ALA A 37 14.73 -16.25 -2.62
CA ALA A 37 16.11 -16.45 -2.19
C ALA A 37 16.57 -17.91 -2.38
N PHE A 38 15.72 -18.87 -2.00
CA PHE A 38 16.03 -20.30 -2.04
C PHE A 38 15.28 -21.05 -3.14
N ALA A 39 14.88 -20.36 -4.22
CA ALA A 39 14.03 -20.92 -5.27
C ALA A 39 14.58 -22.24 -5.84
N ALA A 40 15.90 -22.33 -6.03
CA ALA A 40 16.54 -23.56 -6.52
C ALA A 40 16.48 -24.72 -5.52
N GLU A 41 16.46 -24.47 -4.21
CA GLU A 41 16.27 -25.50 -3.19
C GLU A 41 14.82 -25.98 -3.18
N PHE A 42 13.87 -25.04 -3.18
CA PHE A 42 12.44 -25.35 -3.17
C PHE A 42 12.02 -26.18 -4.39
N ARG A 43 12.48 -25.84 -5.59
CA ARG A 43 12.16 -26.61 -6.83
C ARG A 43 12.62 -28.07 -6.79
N ARG A 44 13.58 -28.43 -5.93
CA ARG A 44 14.04 -29.82 -5.77
C ARG A 44 13.17 -30.63 -4.81
N LEU A 45 12.29 -29.99 -4.05
CA LEU A 45 11.41 -30.68 -3.11
C LEU A 45 10.32 -31.44 -3.86
N PRO A 46 9.95 -32.65 -3.43
CA PRO A 46 8.84 -33.42 -4.01
C PRO A 46 7.48 -32.89 -3.54
N THR A 47 7.31 -31.55 -3.51
CA THR A 47 6.12 -30.88 -3.05
C THR A 47 5.25 -30.51 -4.25
N ALA A 48 4.02 -31.05 -4.28
CA ALA A 48 3.08 -30.73 -5.34
C ALA A 48 2.84 -29.21 -5.42
N GLY A 49 2.95 -28.65 -6.63
CA GLY A 49 2.72 -27.23 -6.87
C GLY A 49 3.86 -26.29 -6.45
N ILE A 50 5.04 -26.80 -6.06
CA ILE A 50 6.14 -25.95 -5.61
C ILE A 50 6.64 -24.98 -6.69
N GLU A 51 6.64 -25.39 -7.96
CA GLU A 51 6.98 -24.50 -9.09
C GLU A 51 6.03 -23.30 -9.16
N LEU A 52 4.72 -23.53 -8.99
CA LEU A 52 3.73 -22.44 -8.98
C LEU A 52 3.94 -21.50 -7.78
N GLN A 53 4.31 -22.04 -6.61
CA GLN A 53 4.60 -21.22 -5.44
C GLN A 53 5.84 -20.34 -5.65
N VAL A 54 6.90 -20.88 -6.27
CA VAL A 54 8.11 -20.12 -6.58
C VAL A 54 7.82 -19.01 -7.60
N GLU A 55 7.03 -19.29 -8.64
CA GLU A 55 6.64 -18.24 -9.60
C GLU A 55 5.70 -17.19 -8.98
N ASN A 56 4.79 -17.61 -8.10
CA ASN A 56 3.96 -16.67 -7.34
C ASN A 56 4.81 -15.80 -6.40
N ALA A 57 5.81 -16.37 -5.74
CA ALA A 57 6.74 -15.62 -4.91
C ALA A 57 7.50 -14.58 -5.75
N ARG A 58 8.03 -14.98 -6.92
CA ARG A 58 8.69 -14.07 -7.86
C ARG A 58 7.79 -12.90 -8.24
N ARG A 59 6.53 -13.16 -8.61
CA ARG A 59 5.55 -12.11 -8.95
C ARG A 59 5.21 -11.22 -7.75
N SER A 60 5.08 -11.80 -6.56
CA SER A 60 4.80 -11.06 -5.33
C SER A 60 5.94 -10.10 -4.99
N VAL A 61 7.20 -10.54 -5.05
CA VAL A 61 8.36 -9.68 -4.80
C VAL A 61 8.44 -8.55 -5.84
N ARG A 62 8.16 -8.82 -7.13
CA ARG A 62 8.05 -7.73 -8.15
C ARG A 62 6.95 -6.73 -7.80
N ALA A 63 5.79 -7.23 -7.33
CA ALA A 63 4.64 -6.40 -7.03
C ALA A 63 4.86 -5.47 -5.82
N TRP A 64 5.47 -6.01 -4.76
CA TRP A 64 5.52 -5.40 -3.42
C TRP A 64 6.91 -4.99 -2.93
N HIS A 65 7.98 -5.59 -3.46
CA HIS A 65 9.37 -5.25 -3.14
C HIS A 65 10.21 -5.04 -4.42
N PRO A 66 9.77 -4.14 -5.33
CA PRO A 66 10.38 -3.97 -6.65
C PRO A 66 11.88 -3.64 -6.58
N ASP A 67 12.31 -2.80 -5.64
CA ASP A 67 13.71 -2.42 -5.48
C ASP A 67 14.58 -3.60 -5.02
N ARG A 68 14.05 -4.43 -4.09
CA ARG A 68 14.73 -5.64 -3.61
C ARG A 68 14.84 -6.68 -4.72
N TYR A 69 13.77 -6.83 -5.51
CA TYR A 69 13.76 -7.70 -6.68
C TYR A 69 14.84 -7.30 -7.68
N ALA A 70 14.89 -6.02 -8.05
CA ALA A 70 15.86 -5.49 -9.00
C ALA A 70 17.29 -5.64 -8.46
N ALA A 71 17.53 -5.36 -7.18
CA ALA A 71 18.83 -5.53 -6.56
C ALA A 71 19.28 -7.01 -6.53
N PHE A 72 18.36 -7.96 -6.33
CA PHE A 72 18.67 -9.38 -6.30
C PHE A 72 18.88 -9.99 -7.70
N THR A 73 18.03 -9.62 -8.66
CA THR A 73 17.99 -10.26 -9.99
C THR A 73 18.75 -9.50 -11.06
N GLY A 74 19.01 -8.21 -10.86
CA GLY A 74 19.49 -7.29 -11.89
C GLY A 74 18.42 -6.90 -12.93
N GLU A 75 17.18 -7.38 -12.78
CA GLU A 75 16.09 -7.09 -13.71
C GLU A 75 15.33 -5.82 -13.30
N GLU A 76 15.03 -4.97 -14.29
CA GLU A 76 14.15 -3.83 -14.08
C GLU A 76 12.70 -4.29 -13.86
N VAL A 77 12.00 -3.63 -12.93
CA VAL A 77 10.56 -3.88 -12.69
C VAL A 77 9.75 -2.75 -13.33
N PRO A 78 8.95 -3.03 -14.38
CA PRO A 78 8.08 -2.03 -14.96
C PRO A 78 7.01 -1.57 -13.97
N GLN A 79 6.62 -0.30 -14.03
CA GLN A 79 5.55 0.24 -13.20
C GLN A 79 4.26 -0.57 -13.33
N THR A 80 3.89 -1.04 -14.52
CA THR A 80 2.69 -1.85 -14.78
C THR A 80 2.65 -3.17 -14.01
N GLU A 81 3.79 -3.66 -13.54
CA GLU A 81 3.93 -4.92 -12.83
C GLU A 81 4.13 -4.75 -11.32
N SER A 82 4.20 -3.52 -10.83
CA SER A 82 4.40 -3.23 -9.41
C SER A 82 3.31 -2.34 -8.83
N HIS A 83 2.64 -2.85 -7.78
CA HIS A 83 1.71 -2.03 -7.01
C HIS A 83 2.45 -0.86 -6.34
N VAL A 84 3.61 -1.13 -5.74
CA VAL A 84 4.42 -0.10 -5.07
C VAL A 84 4.89 0.96 -6.06
N LEU A 85 5.42 0.60 -7.22
CA LEU A 85 5.85 1.62 -8.20
C LEU A 85 4.68 2.43 -8.75
N ARG A 86 3.52 1.81 -9.03
CA ARG A 86 2.31 2.56 -9.43
C ARG A 86 1.90 3.57 -8.38
N ARG A 87 1.88 3.14 -7.12
CA ARG A 87 1.46 3.99 -6.00
C ARG A 87 2.45 5.12 -5.73
N ARG A 88 3.76 4.85 -5.80
CA ARG A 88 4.82 5.87 -5.73
C ARG A 88 4.61 6.93 -6.82
N ALA A 89 4.48 6.51 -8.07
CA ALA A 89 4.30 7.42 -9.20
C ALA A 89 3.02 8.25 -9.09
N ALA A 90 1.91 7.62 -8.68
CA ALA A 90 0.64 8.31 -8.49
C ALA A 90 0.72 9.41 -7.41
N TYR A 91 1.32 9.12 -6.25
CA TYR A 91 1.50 10.15 -5.22
C TYR A 91 2.57 11.19 -5.58
N GLN A 92 3.65 10.82 -6.28
CA GLN A 92 4.65 11.75 -6.79
C GLN A 92 4.04 12.80 -7.70
N ALA A 93 3.11 12.40 -8.57
CA ALA A 93 2.43 13.29 -9.51
C ALA A 93 1.58 14.36 -8.81
N VAL A 94 1.12 14.11 -7.57
CA VAL A 94 0.21 14.99 -6.82
C VAL A 94 0.87 15.60 -5.58
N ILE A 95 2.19 15.57 -5.47
CA ILE A 95 2.90 16.26 -4.36
C ILE A 95 2.52 17.74 -4.37
N GLY A 96 2.09 18.24 -3.22
CA GLY A 96 1.63 19.61 -3.03
C GLY A 96 0.12 19.80 -3.20
N GLU A 97 -0.60 18.83 -3.79
CA GLU A 97 -2.06 18.82 -3.89
C GLU A 97 -2.71 18.19 -2.66
N TYR A 98 -4.02 18.39 -2.52
CA TYR A 98 -4.83 17.81 -1.44
C TYR A 98 -5.40 16.45 -1.87
N ALA A 99 -4.70 15.37 -1.54
CA ALA A 99 -5.16 14.00 -1.81
C ALA A 99 -6.15 13.52 -0.73
N SER A 100 -7.09 12.67 -1.11
CA SER A 100 -8.03 12.06 -0.16
C SER A 100 -7.27 11.20 0.87
N THR A 101 -7.78 11.17 2.11
CA THR A 101 -7.23 10.31 3.17
C THR A 101 -8.29 9.47 3.86
N SER A 102 -9.54 9.91 3.82
CA SER A 102 -10.68 9.18 4.36
C SER A 102 -11.98 9.68 3.74
N ALA A 103 -12.97 8.81 3.68
CA ALA A 103 -14.30 9.14 3.20
C ALA A 103 -15.38 8.59 4.12
N SER A 104 -16.49 9.31 4.19
CA SER A 104 -17.70 8.95 4.93
C SER A 104 -18.89 9.02 3.99
N GLY A 105 -19.79 8.04 4.09
CA GLY A 105 -21.06 8.07 3.36
C GLY A 105 -22.06 9.04 3.99
N ASP A 106 -23.24 9.12 3.39
CA ASP A 106 -24.39 9.89 3.88
C ASP A 106 -25.03 9.38 5.18
N TRP A 107 -24.44 8.34 5.78
CA TRP A 107 -24.73 7.93 7.15
C TRP A 107 -24.08 8.86 8.20
N ALA A 108 -23.09 9.67 7.82
CA ALA A 108 -22.45 10.61 8.73
C ALA A 108 -23.23 11.92 8.79
N ASP A 109 -23.38 12.49 9.99
CA ASP A 109 -24.25 13.66 10.25
C ASP A 109 -23.96 14.89 9.37
N TRP A 110 -22.74 15.01 8.86
CA TRP A 110 -22.29 16.14 8.05
C TRP A 110 -22.34 15.89 6.54
N VAL A 111 -22.73 14.68 6.11
CA VAL A 111 -22.74 14.28 4.70
C VAL A 111 -24.19 14.20 4.19
N PRO A 112 -24.60 15.04 3.23
CA PRO A 112 -25.94 14.98 2.67
C PRO A 112 -26.24 13.65 1.97
N THR A 113 -27.52 13.26 1.95
CA THR A 113 -28.00 12.09 1.20
C THR A 113 -27.50 12.10 -0.26
N GLY A 114 -26.95 10.97 -0.71
CA GLY A 114 -26.42 10.83 -2.07
C GLY A 114 -25.00 11.36 -2.28
N MET A 115 -24.37 11.92 -1.23
CA MET A 115 -22.99 12.41 -1.27
C MET A 115 -22.02 11.50 -0.51
N VAL A 116 -20.74 11.78 -0.69
CA VAL A 116 -19.61 11.27 0.06
C VAL A 116 -18.86 12.46 0.62
N GLY A 117 -18.66 12.47 1.93
CA GLY A 117 -17.79 13.42 2.60
C GLY A 117 -16.36 12.92 2.59
N VAL A 118 -15.44 13.70 2.03
CA VAL A 118 -14.04 13.32 1.87
C VAL A 118 -13.15 14.29 2.64
N VAL A 119 -12.22 13.72 3.41
CA VAL A 119 -11.14 14.47 4.06
C VAL A 119 -9.94 14.44 3.14
N PHE A 120 -9.39 15.61 2.84
CA PHE A 120 -8.20 15.75 2.03
C PHE A 120 -7.06 16.36 2.82
N ARG A 121 -5.84 15.91 2.55
CA ARG A 121 -4.63 16.45 3.15
C ARG A 121 -3.58 16.72 2.08
N ARG A 122 -2.79 17.77 2.31
CA ARG A 122 -1.73 18.15 1.37
C ARG A 122 -0.63 17.10 1.37
N VAL A 123 -0.35 16.52 0.21
CA VAL A 123 0.73 15.53 0.03
C VAL A 123 2.06 16.26 0.13
N ALA A 124 2.91 15.86 1.07
CA ALA A 124 4.23 16.43 1.29
C ALA A 124 5.33 15.60 0.63
N SER A 125 5.21 14.28 0.71
CA SER A 125 6.15 13.33 0.11
C SER A 125 5.52 11.95 -0.01
N VAL A 126 6.22 11.02 -0.66
CA VAL A 126 5.89 9.59 -0.66
C VAL A 126 7.15 8.81 -0.33
N ASP A 127 7.00 7.74 0.47
CA ASP A 127 8.13 6.89 0.83
C ASP A 127 8.36 5.75 -0.16
N ALA A 128 9.41 4.97 0.10
CA ALA A 128 9.76 3.81 -0.71
C ALA A 128 8.66 2.72 -0.70
N LEU A 129 7.67 2.71 0.18
CA LEU A 129 6.59 1.71 0.07
C LEU A 129 5.36 2.27 -0.66
N GLY A 130 5.42 3.51 -1.16
CA GLY A 130 4.29 4.17 -1.80
C GLY A 130 3.30 4.75 -0.78
N PHE A 131 3.70 4.94 0.48
CA PHE A 131 2.87 5.64 1.46
C PHE A 131 3.15 7.14 1.43
N ALA A 132 2.08 7.91 1.24
CA ALA A 132 2.15 9.36 1.29
C ALA A 132 2.36 9.86 2.73
N ARG A 133 3.13 10.93 2.86
CA ARG A 133 3.22 11.76 4.06
C ARG A 133 2.48 13.06 3.78
N TYR A 134 1.75 13.55 4.77
CA TYR A 134 0.88 14.70 4.63
C TYR A 134 1.31 15.84 5.56
N ALA A 135 1.07 17.08 5.13
CA ALA A 135 1.37 18.28 5.90
C ALA A 135 0.15 19.21 6.00
N GLY A 136 0.19 20.10 7.01
CA GLY A 136 -0.83 21.12 7.20
C GLY A 136 -2.17 20.60 7.74
N ASN A 137 -3.16 21.50 7.74
CA ASN A 137 -4.51 21.19 8.19
C ASN A 137 -5.29 20.48 7.08
N PRO A 138 -6.17 19.52 7.43
CA PRO A 138 -7.05 18.90 6.47
C PRO A 138 -8.07 19.92 5.94
N ILE A 139 -8.56 19.67 4.72
CA ILE A 139 -9.77 20.29 4.18
C ILE A 139 -10.84 19.22 3.98
N TYR A 140 -12.09 19.65 3.96
CA TYR A 140 -13.25 18.78 3.86
C TYR A 140 -14.00 19.13 2.57
N GLY A 141 -14.40 18.11 1.83
CA GLY A 141 -15.15 18.28 0.60
C GLY A 141 -16.30 17.30 0.47
N LEU A 142 -17.28 17.69 -0.33
CA LEU A 142 -18.40 16.84 -0.74
C LEU A 142 -18.24 16.46 -2.21
N VAL A 143 -18.51 15.18 -2.50
CA VAL A 143 -18.49 14.59 -3.84
C VAL A 143 -19.73 13.72 -4.00
N THR A 144 -20.31 13.63 -5.20
CA THR A 144 -21.44 12.71 -5.44
C THR A 144 -20.98 11.26 -5.32
N LYS A 145 -21.87 10.35 -4.89
CA LYS A 145 -21.55 8.91 -4.80
C LYS A 145 -21.04 8.35 -6.13
N ASP A 146 -21.63 8.73 -7.24
CA ASP A 146 -21.24 8.26 -8.58
C ASP A 146 -19.83 8.75 -8.94
N ARG A 147 -19.54 10.05 -8.73
CA ARG A 147 -18.21 10.60 -9.02
C ARG A 147 -17.13 9.96 -8.16
N TYR A 148 -17.44 9.68 -6.89
CA TYR A 148 -16.53 9.01 -5.97
C TYR A 148 -16.35 7.53 -6.33
N ALA A 149 -17.36 6.85 -6.88
CA ALA A 149 -17.23 5.48 -7.37
C ALA A 149 -16.26 5.38 -8.57
N ASP A 150 -16.27 6.39 -9.44
CA ASP A 150 -15.41 6.48 -10.65
C ASP A 150 -14.01 7.10 -10.37
N ARG A 151 -13.53 7.04 -9.12
CA ARG A 151 -12.24 7.62 -8.74
C ARG A 151 -11.06 6.72 -9.10
N SER A 152 -9.88 7.33 -9.25
CA SER A 152 -8.58 6.63 -9.33
C SER A 152 -8.11 6.18 -7.94
N ASP A 153 -7.09 5.31 -7.90
CA ASP A 153 -6.45 4.84 -6.64
C ASP A 153 -5.87 5.97 -5.78
N VAL A 154 -5.40 7.04 -6.43
CA VAL A 154 -5.00 8.29 -5.78
C VAL A 154 -5.80 9.41 -6.43
N GLU A 155 -6.62 10.06 -5.63
CA GLU A 155 -7.50 11.13 -6.05
C GLU A 155 -7.28 12.38 -5.19
N THR A 156 -7.33 13.54 -5.85
CA THR A 156 -7.19 14.85 -5.23
C THR A 156 -8.50 15.61 -5.19
N PHE A 157 -8.59 16.60 -4.32
CA PHE A 157 -9.72 17.52 -4.18
C PHE A 157 -10.16 18.06 -5.55
N ASP A 158 -9.19 18.53 -6.34
CA ASP A 158 -9.41 19.06 -7.68
C ASP A 158 -9.82 17.96 -8.67
N SER A 159 -9.16 16.80 -8.66
CA SER A 159 -9.48 15.71 -9.58
C SER A 159 -10.90 15.15 -9.37
N LEU A 160 -11.41 15.21 -8.14
CA LEU A 160 -12.78 14.80 -7.81
C LEU A 160 -13.81 15.89 -8.11
N GLY A 161 -13.40 17.13 -8.37
CA GLY A 161 -14.30 18.28 -8.45
C GLY A 161 -15.06 18.48 -7.14
N ALA A 162 -14.39 18.26 -6.00
CA ALA A 162 -15.01 18.33 -4.69
C ALA A 162 -15.43 19.77 -4.35
N THR A 163 -16.56 19.92 -3.68
CA THR A 163 -16.99 21.22 -3.13
C THR A 163 -16.49 21.33 -1.70
N GLN A 164 -15.67 22.34 -1.40
CA GLN A 164 -15.16 22.55 -0.05
C GLN A 164 -16.28 22.92 0.92
N VAL A 165 -16.24 22.36 2.12
CA VAL A 165 -17.18 22.66 3.22
C VAL A 165 -16.42 22.96 4.50
N GLU A 166 -17.06 23.71 5.40
CA GLU A 166 -16.55 23.89 6.77
C GLU A 166 -16.67 22.55 7.52
N SER A 167 -15.62 22.17 8.25
CA SER A 167 -15.59 20.95 9.04
C SER A 167 -16.61 21.03 10.18
N THR A 168 -17.61 20.16 10.23
CA THR A 168 -18.63 20.20 11.30
C THR A 168 -18.88 18.87 12.02
N ALA A 169 -18.09 17.83 11.77
CA ALA A 169 -18.17 16.62 12.61
C ALA A 169 -17.24 16.72 13.83
N PRO A 170 -17.75 16.62 15.07
CA PRO A 170 -16.90 16.56 16.25
C PRO A 170 -16.01 15.31 16.18
N ILE A 171 -14.70 15.49 16.33
CA ILE A 171 -13.74 14.40 16.54
C ILE A 171 -13.89 13.91 17.99
N THR A 172 -15.03 13.31 18.32
CA THR A 172 -15.20 12.53 19.55
C THR A 172 -16.20 11.42 19.26
N LYS A 173 -15.69 10.27 18.82
CA LYS A 173 -16.22 9.04 19.40
C LYS A 173 -15.71 9.06 20.84
N GLU A 174 -16.52 9.53 21.78
CA GLU A 174 -16.33 9.09 23.15
C GLU A 174 -16.32 7.57 23.12
N VAL A 175 -15.16 6.99 23.45
CA VAL A 175 -15.10 5.57 23.77
C VAL A 175 -15.97 5.45 25.01
N ALA A 176 -17.13 4.80 24.88
CA ALA A 176 -17.90 4.40 26.04
C ALA A 176 -16.94 3.64 26.96
N VAL A 177 -16.61 4.24 28.10
CA VAL A 177 -15.88 3.57 29.16
C VAL A 177 -16.78 2.42 29.60
N LEU A 178 -16.22 1.20 29.54
CA LEU A 178 -16.87 -0.05 29.94
C LEU A 178 -17.43 0.02 31.37
#